data_AF-A0A3N5FUV5-F1
#
_entry.id   AF-A0A3N5FUV5-F1
#
_cell.length_a   1.000
_cell.length_b   1.000
_cell.length_c   1.000
_cell.angle_alpha   90.00
_cell.angle_beta   90.00
_cell.angle_gamma   90.00
#
_symmetry.space_group_name_H-M   'P 1'
#
loop_
_entity.id
_entity.type
_entity.pdbx_description
1 polymer ?
#
loop_
_entity_poly.entity_id
_entity_poly.type
_entity_poly.pdbx_seq_one_letter_code
_entity_poly.pdbx_strand_id
1 'polypeptide(L)'
;MREPSSRSDRLRRRIAGIAVLLLVLLALALVVFPLWTIRPFKAQTPEGVAVAYALRRWAPLGTLLAAVAVAALGAWLWRGARWWSRAALVLALVPVAAAAWGARQNNYERMFAPQTGVSHAAAADASWVGEDEMVLAVSVNGDSVAYPVRQIAYHHVVEDVVGGVPVAATY
;
A
#
# COMPACT_ATOMS: atom_id res chain seq x y z
N MET A 1 -27.51 34.25 24.60
CA MET A 1 -28.58 33.49 23.94
C MET A 1 -28.12 33.16 22.52
N ARG A 2 -27.89 31.89 22.15
CA ARG A 2 -27.54 31.55 20.75
C ARG A 2 -28.85 31.38 19.98
N GLU A 3 -29.03 32.13 18.89
CA GLU A 3 -30.21 31.94 18.04
C GLU A 3 -30.29 30.50 17.50
N PRO A 4 -31.50 29.93 17.42
CA PRO A 4 -31.68 28.59 16.87
C PRO A 4 -31.29 28.57 15.39
N SER A 5 -30.40 27.64 15.02
CA SER A 5 -30.00 27.43 13.62
C SER A 5 -31.22 27.30 12.70
N SER A 6 -31.17 27.89 11.51
CA SER A 6 -32.21 27.71 10.51
C SER A 6 -32.20 26.27 9.96
N ARG A 7 -33.30 25.83 9.34
CA ARG A 7 -33.38 24.50 8.67
C ARG A 7 -32.30 24.36 7.59
N SER A 8 -31.99 25.44 6.88
CA SER A 8 -30.95 25.46 5.83
C SER A 8 -29.55 25.31 6.42
N ASP A 9 -29.26 25.91 7.58
CA ASP A 9 -27.96 25.75 8.26
C ASP A 9 -27.72 24.30 8.73
N ARG A 10 -28.75 23.67 9.29
CA ARG A 10 -28.67 22.24 9.66
C ARG A 10 -28.40 21.33 8.46
N LEU A 11 -29.05 21.60 7.32
CA LEU A 11 -28.83 20.85 6.09
C LEU A 11 -27.39 21.01 5.59
N ARG A 12 -26.86 22.24 5.51
CA ARG A 12 -25.48 22.53 5.10
C ARG A 12 -24.45 21.79 5.94
N ARG A 13 -24.64 21.80 7.27
CA ARG A 13 -23.78 21.06 8.21
C ARG A 13 -23.80 19.55 7.99
N ARG A 14 -24.98 18.97 7.72
CA ARG A 14 -25.10 17.54 7.40
C ARG A 14 -24.36 17.20 6.11
N ILE A 15 -24.55 18.00 5.06
CA ILE A 15 -23.86 17.82 3.78
C ILE A 15 -22.35 17.89 3.97
N ALA A 16 -21.84 18.86 4.74
CA ALA A 16 -20.41 18.95 5.02
C ALA A 16 -19.88 17.74 5.82
N GLY A 17 -20.64 17.21 6.78
CA GLY A 17 -20.28 15.99 7.50
C GLY A 17 -20.18 14.77 6.58
N ILE A 18 -21.14 14.62 5.66
CA ILE A 18 -21.10 13.57 4.62
C ILE A 18 -19.89 13.79 3.69
N ALA A 19 -19.62 15.02 3.28
CA ALA A 19 -18.47 15.36 2.46
C ALA A 19 -17.14 14.99 3.14
N VAL A 20 -17.00 15.26 4.45
CA VAL A 20 -15.83 14.82 5.23
C VAL A 20 -15.67 13.30 5.15
N LEU A 21 -16.75 12.54 5.38
CA LEU A 21 -16.70 11.08 5.30
C LEU A 21 -16.29 10.59 3.90
N LEU A 22 -16.88 11.17 2.84
CA LEU A 22 -16.56 10.80 1.46
C LEU A 22 -15.11 11.14 1.10
N LEU A 23 -14.58 12.27 1.56
CA LEU A 23 -13.17 12.64 1.36
C LEU A 23 -12.22 11.69 2.09
N VAL A 24 -12.59 11.22 3.29
CA VAL A 24 -11.83 10.18 4.01
C VAL A 24 -11.79 8.89 3.21
N LEU A 25 -12.94 8.40 2.76
CA LEU A 25 -13.04 7.18 1.98
C LEU A 25 -12.28 7.28 0.65
N LEU A 26 -12.37 8.43 -0.02
CA LEU A 26 -11.63 8.70 -1.24
C LEU A 26 -10.12 8.66 -0.99
N ALA A 27 -9.62 9.35 0.04
CA ALA A 27 -8.19 9.37 0.36
C ALA A 27 -7.66 7.96 0.67
N LEU A 28 -8.43 7.15 1.41
CA LEU A 28 -8.08 5.75 1.67
C LEU A 28 -8.10 4.92 0.39
N ALA A 29 -9.13 5.06 -0.46
CA ALA A 29 -9.22 4.32 -1.72
C ALA A 29 -8.04 4.61 -2.66
N LEU A 30 -7.60 5.87 -2.75
CA LEU A 30 -6.44 6.27 -3.55
C LEU A 30 -5.13 5.54 -3.16
N VAL A 31 -5.02 5.11 -1.90
CA VAL A 31 -3.83 4.42 -1.37
C VAL A 31 -4.02 2.91 -1.31
N VAL A 32 -5.17 2.44 -0.83
CA VAL A 32 -5.46 1.03 -0.61
C VAL A 32 -5.69 0.29 -1.92
N PHE A 33 -6.36 0.90 -2.90
CA PHE A 33 -6.68 0.24 -4.16
C PHE A 33 -5.42 -0.21 -4.93
N PRO A 34 -4.39 0.65 -5.14
CA PRO A 34 -3.18 0.19 -5.80
C PRO A 34 -2.45 -0.92 -5.03
N LEU A 35 -2.38 -0.83 -3.70
CA LEU A 35 -1.74 -1.84 -2.85
C LEU A 35 -2.44 -3.21 -2.94
N TRP A 36 -3.77 -3.21 -3.03
CA TRP A 36 -4.54 -4.44 -3.18
C TRP A 36 -4.43 -5.04 -4.58
N THR A 37 -4.36 -4.19 -5.60
CA THR A 37 -4.32 -4.59 -7.01
C THR A 37 -2.94 -5.13 -7.39
N ILE A 38 -1.87 -4.43 -7.01
CA ILE A 38 -0.49 -4.79 -7.31
C ILE A 38 0.10 -5.62 -6.15
N ARG A 39 -0.64 -6.66 -5.73
CA ARG A 39 -0.18 -7.60 -4.70
C ARG A 39 0.54 -8.79 -5.35
N PRO A 40 1.53 -9.38 -4.68
CA PRO A 40 2.28 -10.51 -5.20
C PRO A 40 1.39 -11.76 -5.28
N PHE A 41 1.79 -12.72 -6.13
CA PHE A 41 1.19 -14.06 -6.23
C PHE A 41 -0.31 -14.11 -6.57
N LYS A 42 -0.84 -13.05 -7.20
CA LYS A 42 -2.19 -13.03 -7.77
C LYS A 42 -2.11 -12.57 -9.22
N ALA A 43 -2.91 -13.19 -10.07
CA ALA A 43 -3.04 -12.76 -11.46
C ALA A 43 -3.57 -11.32 -11.50
N GLN A 44 -2.92 -10.49 -12.31
CA GLN A 44 -3.27 -9.09 -12.51
C GLN A 44 -3.76 -8.89 -13.94
N THR A 45 -4.77 -8.05 -14.13
CA THR A 45 -5.23 -7.66 -15.46
C THR A 45 -4.49 -6.42 -15.95
N PRO A 46 -4.22 -6.27 -17.26
CA PRO A 46 -3.58 -5.08 -17.81
C PRO A 46 -4.30 -3.79 -17.41
N GLU A 47 -5.62 -3.80 -17.42
CA GLU A 47 -6.46 -2.65 -17.07
C GLU A 47 -6.36 -2.33 -15.58
N GLY A 48 -6.39 -3.35 -14.72
CA GLY A 48 -6.27 -3.17 -13.27
C GLY A 48 -4.93 -2.55 -12.89
N VAL A 49 -3.85 -3.02 -13.50
CA VAL A 49 -2.51 -2.46 -13.32
C VAL A 49 -2.46 -1.01 -13.84
N ALA A 50 -2.99 -0.73 -15.02
CA ALA A 50 -3.01 0.63 -15.58
C ALA A 50 -3.74 1.62 -14.65
N VAL A 51 -4.91 1.24 -14.13
CA VAL A 51 -5.66 2.05 -13.16
C VAL A 51 -4.87 2.23 -11.88
N ALA A 52 -4.27 1.17 -11.33
CA ALA A 52 -3.47 1.25 -10.11
C ALA A 52 -2.29 2.22 -10.26
N TYR A 53 -1.56 2.19 -11.38
CA TYR A 53 -0.47 3.13 -11.65
C TYR A 53 -0.95 4.57 -11.85
N ALA A 54 -2.08 4.77 -12.55
CA ALA A 54 -2.68 6.10 -12.69
C ALA A 54 -3.06 6.68 -11.32
N LEU A 55 -3.68 5.87 -10.46
CA LEU A 55 -4.01 6.27 -9.09
C LEU A 55 -2.75 6.57 -8.28
N ARG A 56 -1.70 5.73 -8.34
CA ARG A 56 -0.43 6.01 -7.64
C ARG A 56 0.20 7.33 -8.07
N ARG A 57 0.14 7.67 -9.36
CA ARG A 57 0.67 8.94 -9.88
C ARG A 57 -0.04 10.16 -9.27
N TRP A 58 -1.36 10.08 -9.12
CA TRP A 58 -2.16 11.21 -8.65
C TRP A 58 -2.47 11.19 -7.14
N ALA A 59 -2.30 10.06 -6.47
CA ALA A 59 -2.59 9.88 -5.05
C ALA A 59 -1.88 10.90 -4.14
N PRO A 60 -0.60 11.28 -4.33
CA PRO A 60 0.04 12.27 -3.47
C PRO A 60 -0.66 13.64 -3.46
N LEU A 61 -1.13 14.09 -4.62
CA LEU A 61 -1.88 15.34 -4.75
C LEU A 61 -3.32 15.16 -4.27
N GLY A 62 -4.00 14.09 -4.69
CA GLY A 62 -5.39 13.84 -4.32
C GLY A 62 -5.60 13.69 -2.81
N THR A 63 -4.72 12.94 -2.14
CA THR A 63 -4.77 12.76 -0.67
C THR A 63 -4.41 14.04 0.08
N LEU A 64 -3.48 14.86 -0.43
CA LEU A 64 -3.17 16.17 0.15
C LEU A 64 -4.36 17.13 0.05
N LEU A 65 -5.00 17.21 -1.13
CA LEU A 65 -6.19 18.04 -1.32
C LEU A 65 -7.34 17.58 -0.42
N ALA A 66 -7.54 16.26 -0.29
CA ALA A 66 -8.50 15.69 0.64
C ALA A 66 -8.18 16.08 2.10
N ALA A 67 -6.91 16.02 2.52
CA ALA A 67 -6.49 16.40 3.87
C ALA A 67 -6.80 17.88 4.17
N VAL A 68 -6.45 18.76 3.23
CA VAL A 68 -6.74 20.20 3.34
C VAL A 68 -8.24 20.47 3.39
N ALA A 69 -9.02 19.82 2.52
CA ALA A 69 -10.47 19.96 2.51
C ALA A 69 -11.13 19.46 3.80
N VAL A 70 -10.70 18.31 4.32
CA VAL A 70 -11.20 17.77 5.61
C VAL A 70 -10.81 18.70 6.76
N ALA A 71 -9.60 19.26 6.78
CA ALA A 71 -9.20 20.23 7.79
C ALA A 71 -10.03 21.52 7.73
N ALA A 72 -10.27 22.06 6.53
CA ALA A 72 -11.07 23.28 6.34
C ALA A 72 -12.54 23.07 6.75
N LEU A 73 -13.16 21.98 6.27
CA LEU A 73 -14.53 21.62 6.65
C LEU A 73 -14.64 21.30 8.13
N GLY A 74 -13.64 20.62 8.69
CA GLY A 74 -13.55 20.32 10.11
C GLY A 74 -13.49 21.58 10.96
N ALA A 75 -12.63 22.54 10.61
CA ALA A 75 -12.54 23.83 11.29
C ALA A 75 -13.85 24.63 11.23
N TRP A 76 -14.55 24.59 10.10
CA TRP A 76 -15.87 25.21 9.96
C TRP A 76 -16.93 24.53 10.83
N LEU A 77 -17.02 23.19 10.79
CA LEU A 77 -17.95 22.38 11.57
C LEU A 77 -17.69 22.46 13.08
N TRP A 78 -16.43 22.67 13.48
CA TRP A 78 -15.98 22.77 14.87
C TRP A 78 -16.72 23.85 15.66
N ARG A 79 -17.04 24.97 15.00
CA ARG A 79 -17.78 26.08 15.59
C ARG A 79 -19.16 25.58 16.01
N GLY A 80 -19.45 25.54 17.31
CA GLY A 80 -20.73 25.05 17.82
C GLY A 80 -20.91 23.52 17.84
N ALA A 81 -19.89 22.73 17.49
CA ALA A 81 -19.91 21.28 17.65
C ALA A 81 -19.90 20.86 19.13
N ARG A 82 -20.64 19.79 19.45
CA ARG A 82 -20.51 19.07 20.74
C ARG A 82 -19.19 18.30 20.76
N TRP A 83 -18.72 17.93 21.94
CA TRP A 83 -17.41 17.29 22.11
C TRP A 83 -17.25 15.99 21.30
N TRP A 84 -18.29 15.15 21.20
CA TRP A 84 -18.26 13.94 20.36
C TRP A 84 -18.07 14.24 18.88
N SER A 85 -18.70 15.31 18.38
CA SER A 85 -18.55 15.74 16.99
C SER A 85 -17.14 16.30 16.74
N ARG A 86 -16.56 16.99 17.72
CA ARG A 86 -15.15 17.43 17.67
C ARG A 86 -14.20 16.24 17.65
N ALA A 87 -14.43 15.25 18.52
CA ALA A 87 -13.67 14.01 18.54
C ALA A 87 -13.76 13.29 17.19
N ALA A 88 -14.96 13.16 16.61
CA ALA A 88 -15.15 12.57 15.28
C ALA A 88 -14.39 13.32 14.17
N LEU A 89 -14.33 14.65 14.22
CA LEU A 89 -13.57 15.44 13.25
C LEU A 89 -12.05 15.23 13.40
N VAL A 90 -11.53 15.15 14.63
CA VAL A 90 -10.12 14.81 14.88
C VAL A 90 -9.83 13.40 14.37
N LEU A 91 -10.69 12.44 14.69
CA LEU A 91 -10.56 11.06 14.23
C LEU A 91 -10.63 10.94 12.70
N ALA A 92 -11.40 11.79 12.02
CA ALA A 92 -11.46 11.83 10.56
C ALA A 92 -10.18 12.39 9.92
N LEU A 93 -9.43 13.27 10.62
CA LEU A 93 -8.15 13.78 10.12
C LEU A 93 -7.05 12.72 10.11
N VAL A 94 -7.06 11.79 11.07
CA VAL A 94 -6.04 10.74 11.21
C VAL A 94 -5.88 9.89 9.93
N PRO A 95 -6.92 9.24 9.39
CA PRO A 95 -6.77 8.41 8.19
C PRO A 95 -6.37 9.21 6.94
N VAL A 96 -6.78 10.48 6.84
CA VAL A 96 -6.45 11.30 5.67
C VAL A 96 -5.02 11.82 5.74
N ALA A 97 -4.54 12.17 6.93
CA ALA A 97 -3.12 12.48 7.15
C ALA A 97 -2.26 11.25 6.89
N ALA A 98 -2.67 10.07 7.38
CA ALA A 98 -1.98 8.81 7.12
C ALA A 98 -1.97 8.46 5.62
N ALA A 99 -3.08 8.65 4.91
CA ALA A 99 -3.16 8.45 3.47
C ALA A 99 -2.26 9.44 2.71
N ALA A 100 -2.24 10.71 3.10
CA ALA A 100 -1.36 11.71 2.49
C ALA A 100 0.12 11.37 2.69
N TRP A 101 0.52 10.97 3.89
CA TRP A 101 1.88 10.49 4.13
C TRP A 101 2.18 9.21 3.34
N GLY A 102 1.29 8.22 3.40
CA GLY A 102 1.43 6.91 2.78
C GLY A 102 1.49 6.94 1.25
N ALA A 103 0.76 7.86 0.62
CA ALA A 103 0.79 8.05 -0.84
C ALA A 103 2.16 8.47 -1.38
N ARG A 104 3.02 9.04 -0.53
CA ARG A 104 4.38 9.45 -0.87
C ARG A 104 5.42 8.38 -0.57
N GLN A 105 5.04 7.29 0.10
CA GLN A 105 5.96 6.21 0.42
C GLN A 105 5.99 5.20 -0.72
N ASN A 106 7.19 4.74 -1.08
CA ASN A 106 7.31 3.64 -2.03
C ASN A 106 7.21 2.29 -1.31
N ASN A 107 5.97 1.86 -1.00
CA ASN A 107 5.73 0.61 -0.28
C ASN A 107 6.27 -0.65 -1.00
N TYR A 108 6.52 -0.56 -2.31
CA TYR A 108 7.04 -1.66 -3.11
C TYR A 108 8.53 -1.92 -2.87
N GLU A 109 9.30 -0.94 -2.39
CA GLU A 109 10.69 -1.16 -1.96
C GLU A 109 10.75 -2.10 -0.74
N ARG A 110 9.75 -2.01 0.14
CA ARG A 110 9.64 -2.91 1.30
C ARG A 110 9.06 -4.26 0.91
N MET A 111 8.11 -4.27 -0.03
CA MET A 111 7.51 -5.49 -0.53
C MET A 111 8.56 -6.35 -1.25
N PHE A 112 9.38 -5.76 -2.11
CA PHE A 112 10.41 -6.45 -2.89
C PHE A 112 11.81 -6.15 -2.34
N ALA A 113 11.94 -6.11 -1.00
CA ALA A 113 13.23 -5.88 -0.38
C ALA A 113 14.21 -7.03 -0.73
N PRO A 114 15.49 -6.71 -1.01
CA PRO A 114 16.51 -7.74 -1.28
C PRO A 114 16.64 -8.73 -0.12
N GLN A 115 16.99 -9.98 -0.43
CA GLN A 115 17.34 -10.95 0.61
C GLN A 115 18.72 -10.61 1.18
N THR A 116 18.81 -10.39 2.49
CA THR A 116 20.08 -10.03 3.16
C THR A 116 20.88 -11.24 3.63
N GLY A 117 20.52 -12.44 3.19
CA GLY A 117 21.23 -13.68 3.50
C GLY A 117 20.63 -14.85 2.73
N VAL A 118 21.48 -15.64 2.09
CA VAL A 118 21.11 -16.85 1.37
C VAL A 118 21.57 -18.05 2.20
N SER A 119 20.69 -19.04 2.30
CA SER A 119 21.03 -20.34 2.88
C SER A 119 20.38 -21.43 2.05
N HIS A 120 21.05 -22.58 1.97
CA HIS A 120 20.57 -23.73 1.23
C HIS A 120 19.96 -24.76 2.18
N ALA A 121 18.94 -25.45 1.69
CA ALA A 121 18.41 -26.65 2.30
C ALA A 121 18.63 -27.82 1.34
N ALA A 122 18.79 -29.02 1.88
CA ALA A 122 18.74 -30.22 1.05
C ALA A 122 17.37 -30.30 0.37
N ALA A 123 17.32 -30.80 -0.87
CA ALA A 123 16.08 -30.89 -1.63
C ALA A 123 14.97 -31.68 -0.88
N ALA A 124 15.36 -32.71 -0.13
CA ALA A 124 14.45 -33.50 0.69
C ALA A 124 13.82 -32.73 1.87
N ASP A 125 14.49 -31.68 2.35
CA ASP A 125 14.03 -30.84 3.47
C ASP A 125 13.22 -29.62 2.99
N ALA A 126 13.28 -29.31 1.69
CA ALA A 126 12.68 -28.13 1.07
C ALA A 126 11.18 -28.27 0.79
N SER A 127 10.40 -28.69 1.80
CA SER A 127 8.95 -28.92 1.69
C SER A 127 8.09 -27.71 1.28
N TRP A 128 8.67 -26.50 1.29
CA TRP A 128 8.02 -25.26 0.82
C TRP A 128 8.15 -25.04 -0.70
N VAL A 129 8.90 -25.89 -1.39
CA VAL A 129 9.02 -25.93 -2.85
C VAL A 129 8.11 -27.05 -3.35
N GLY A 130 7.14 -26.71 -4.20
CA GLY A 130 6.23 -27.72 -4.76
C GLY A 130 6.97 -28.69 -5.69
N GLU A 131 6.48 -29.94 -5.81
CA GLU A 131 7.07 -30.95 -6.69
C GLU A 131 7.12 -30.50 -8.17
N ASP A 132 6.10 -29.76 -8.61
CA ASP A 132 6.00 -29.19 -9.96
C ASP A 132 6.48 -27.72 -10.04
N GLU A 133 7.13 -27.21 -9.01
CA GLU A 133 7.59 -25.82 -8.97
C GLU A 133 8.85 -25.63 -9.82
N MET A 134 8.81 -24.66 -10.75
CA MET A 134 9.96 -24.33 -11.57
C MET A 134 11.08 -23.71 -10.72
N VAL A 135 12.32 -24.16 -10.98
CA VAL A 135 13.54 -23.68 -10.33
C VAL A 135 14.56 -23.22 -11.37
N LEU A 136 15.37 -22.23 -11.01
CA LEU A 136 16.61 -21.90 -11.72
C LEU A 136 17.75 -22.69 -11.06
N ALA A 137 18.33 -23.65 -11.79
CA ALA A 137 19.45 -24.45 -11.30
C ALA A 137 20.78 -23.86 -11.74
N VAL A 138 21.75 -23.82 -10.82
CA VAL A 138 23.13 -23.38 -11.07
C VAL A 138 24.07 -24.46 -10.58
N SER A 139 25.02 -24.85 -11.44
CA SER A 139 26.07 -25.81 -11.08
C SER A 139 27.44 -25.22 -11.42
N VAL A 140 28.27 -25.02 -10.39
CA VAL A 140 29.61 -24.42 -10.52
C VAL A 140 30.58 -25.19 -9.63
N ASN A 141 31.74 -25.59 -10.17
CA ASN A 141 32.79 -26.31 -9.44
C ASN A 141 32.31 -27.55 -8.66
N GLY A 142 31.31 -28.26 -9.18
CA GLY A 142 30.72 -29.45 -8.55
C GLY A 142 29.70 -29.17 -7.46
N ASP A 143 29.48 -27.90 -7.11
CA ASP A 143 28.40 -27.46 -6.23
C ASP A 143 27.16 -27.13 -7.07
N SER A 144 25.98 -27.52 -6.59
CA SER A 144 24.71 -27.41 -7.32
C SER A 144 23.61 -26.90 -6.42
N VAL A 145 23.02 -25.78 -6.80
CA VAL A 145 21.94 -25.12 -6.07
C VAL A 145 20.76 -24.84 -6.99
N ALA A 146 19.55 -24.80 -6.42
CA ALA A 146 18.33 -24.51 -7.14
C ALA A 146 17.59 -23.36 -6.45
N TYR A 147 17.22 -22.35 -7.22
CA TYR A 147 16.46 -21.19 -6.74
C TYR A 147 15.01 -21.29 -7.23
N PRO A 148 14.02 -21.49 -6.34
CA PRO A 148 12.60 -21.52 -6.73
C PRO A 148 12.19 -20.22 -7.41
N VAL A 149 11.58 -20.31 -8.60
CA VAL A 149 11.21 -19.13 -9.40
C VAL A 149 10.30 -18.19 -8.60
N ARG A 150 9.38 -18.72 -7.80
CA ARG A 150 8.49 -17.92 -6.95
C ARG A 150 9.24 -17.08 -5.91
N GLN A 151 10.36 -17.57 -5.37
CA GLN A 151 11.17 -16.84 -4.40
C GLN A 151 11.99 -15.75 -5.08
N ILE A 152 12.68 -16.08 -6.17
CA ILE A 152 13.48 -15.09 -6.91
C ILE A 152 12.60 -14.05 -7.62
N ALA A 153 11.39 -14.40 -8.06
CA ALA A 153 10.43 -13.44 -8.61
C ALA A 153 9.93 -12.44 -7.57
N TYR A 154 9.92 -12.81 -6.29
CA TYR A 154 9.55 -11.89 -5.22
C TYR A 154 10.71 -11.00 -4.78
N HIS A 155 11.93 -11.54 -4.72
CA HIS A 155 13.11 -10.80 -4.25
C HIS A 155 13.90 -10.12 -5.38
N HIS A 156 13.55 -10.40 -6.64
CA HIS A 156 14.15 -9.95 -7.91
C HIS A 156 15.61 -10.34 -8.14
N VAL A 157 16.46 -10.26 -7.11
CA VAL A 157 17.88 -10.61 -7.16
C VAL A 157 18.24 -11.40 -5.93
N VAL A 158 18.97 -12.50 -6.13
CA VAL A 158 19.60 -13.28 -5.07
C VAL A 158 21.10 -13.27 -5.30
N GLU A 159 21.81 -12.62 -4.38
CA GLU A 159 23.28 -12.59 -4.35
C GLU A 159 23.78 -13.78 -3.54
N ASP A 160 24.58 -14.64 -4.16
CA ASP A 160 24.99 -15.92 -3.58
C ASP A 160 26.42 -16.27 -4.00
N VAL A 161 26.99 -17.30 -3.38
CA VAL A 161 28.31 -17.85 -3.72
C VAL A 161 28.17 -19.36 -3.91
N VAL A 162 28.24 -19.81 -5.16
CA VAL A 162 28.08 -21.23 -5.52
C VAL A 162 29.42 -21.79 -5.96
N GLY A 163 29.88 -22.88 -5.32
CA GLY A 163 31.19 -23.46 -5.64
C GLY A 163 32.35 -22.47 -5.54
N GLY A 164 32.25 -21.47 -4.65
CA GLY A 164 33.23 -20.40 -4.46
C GLY A 164 33.17 -19.25 -5.46
N VAL A 165 32.20 -19.24 -6.38
CA VAL A 165 32.01 -18.17 -7.38
C VAL A 165 30.81 -17.30 -7.00
N PRO A 166 30.99 -15.97 -6.86
CA PRO A 166 29.87 -15.06 -6.66
C PRO A 166 28.91 -15.09 -7.86
N VAL A 167 27.62 -15.23 -7.58
CA VAL A 167 26.54 -15.23 -8.58
C VAL A 167 25.43 -14.27 -8.17
N ALA A 168 24.74 -13.72 -9.18
CA ALA A 168 23.52 -12.96 -8.99
C ALA A 168 22.41 -13.63 -9.79
N ALA A 169 21.55 -14.39 -9.11
CA ALA A 169 20.41 -15.07 -9.74
C ALA A 169 19.24 -14.08 -9.90
N THR A 170 18.64 -14.05 -11.10
CA THR A 170 17.52 -13.17 -11.48
C THR A 170 16.58 -13.88 -12.47
N TYR A 171 15.38 -13.34 -12.68
CA TYR A 171 14.31 -13.91 -13.53
C TYR A 171 13.70 -12.85 -14.46
#